data_AF-A0A6H0JHN3-F1
#
_entry.id   AF-A0A6H0JHN3-F1
#
_cell.length_a   1.000
_cell.length_b   1.000
_cell.length_c   1.000
_cell.angle_alpha   90.00
_cell.angle_beta   90.00
_cell.angle_gamma   90.00
#
_symmetry.space_group_name_H-M   'P 1'
#
loop_
_entity.id
_entity.type
_entity.pdbx_description
1 polymer ?
#
loop_
_entity_poly.entity_id
_entity_poly.type
_entity_poly.pdbx_seq_one_letter_code
_entity_poly.pdbx_strand_id
1 'polypeptide(L)'
;MVNTTQKISQSPVPDLEQFRAVAAQKDDRVISKRGEVKEPSTFHKGHKFASIHEGVLRSKYTKFFQENIKTHLDLKQALLKQEKPEVALLAYSLVSPSGYRGEPLTERKILEVVSLLDEVKVSSDTYQQLKNTFDAISKDPRMQVSLEAQYRGKMDGFGAELLQMGKEKLKGSGVNAVINLALPGVGLLISTGRELHKAAVNGDAEAYHHQLEQISQLPGRDQRLSMPMQQTLAQGHAMLSAEGAVGATLGMATGSLGTFGVSSVATAGVTPIAKEAIGSAATTGIISGGGFVANQAGAYGLNTEVKEQLMQGEMSGVLPRLEVSNAKGDFTFSMQDPASVRALMAYLGPKENTAMTSPQAPKEAQEMEAARLTLKKMLGSEPGEHLVPDVDSILKLSPEDAPSKTEATAHSAFKKLLGEDWDWLMPAVRAIDKGEASQINEKLTYKLPLDAENGRVYLDKCPNLSDAQLDALDKLGSPSQLRLMYLAEGWV
;
A
#
# COMPACT_ATOMS: atom_id res chain seq x y z
N MET A 1 58.04 5.84 27.93
CA MET A 1 57.70 6.97 27.04
C MET A 1 56.87 6.44 25.88
N VAL A 2 55.69 7.03 25.70
CA VAL A 2 54.77 6.97 24.55
C VAL A 2 54.24 5.58 24.16
N ASN A 3 53.15 5.23 24.84
CA ASN A 3 52.12 4.31 24.35
C ASN A 3 51.52 4.92 23.07
N THR A 4 51.64 4.24 21.94
CA THR A 4 51.01 4.65 20.68
C THR A 4 49.50 4.38 20.79
N THR A 5 48.77 5.37 21.27
CA THR A 5 47.32 5.47 21.03
C THR A 5 47.14 5.54 19.51
N GLN A 6 46.87 4.39 18.89
CA GLN A 6 46.26 4.34 17.56
C GLN A 6 44.99 5.18 17.65
N LYS A 7 45.04 6.39 17.07
CA LYS A 7 43.85 7.13 16.69
C LYS A 7 42.99 6.14 15.91
N ILE A 8 41.85 5.76 16.48
CA ILE A 8 40.76 5.15 15.72
C ILE A 8 40.45 6.18 14.64
N SER A 9 41.04 5.97 13.45
CA SER A 9 40.78 6.73 12.26
C SER A 9 39.26 6.86 12.14
N GLN A 10 38.74 8.07 12.25
CA GLN A 10 37.37 8.36 11.82
C GLN A 10 37.31 7.86 10.37
N SER A 11 36.61 6.75 10.14
CA SER A 11 36.41 6.26 8.78
C SER A 11 35.76 7.39 7.99
N PRO A 12 36.23 7.67 6.77
CA PRO A 12 35.65 8.74 5.96
C PRO A 12 34.15 8.51 5.82
N VAL A 13 33.39 9.59 5.96
CA VAL A 13 31.93 9.57 5.80
C VAL A 13 31.65 9.26 4.33
N PRO A 14 30.84 8.23 4.01
CA PRO A 14 30.46 7.91 2.65
C PRO A 14 29.86 9.10 1.90
N ASP A 15 30.03 9.13 0.59
CA ASP A 15 29.43 10.15 -0.27
C ASP A 15 28.01 9.72 -0.70
N LEU A 16 27.16 10.67 -1.09
CA LEU A 16 25.76 10.36 -1.44
C LEU A 16 25.67 9.40 -2.63
N GLU A 17 26.61 9.46 -3.58
CA GLU A 17 26.68 8.53 -4.72
C GLU A 17 26.86 7.07 -4.28
N GLN A 18 27.54 6.83 -3.15
CA GLN A 18 27.66 5.47 -2.60
C GLN A 18 26.34 4.98 -2.01
N PHE A 19 25.54 5.88 -1.42
CA PHE A 19 24.17 5.55 -1.00
C PHE A 19 23.24 5.37 -2.20
N ARG A 20 23.38 6.18 -3.25
CA ARG A 20 22.61 6.05 -4.51
C ARG A 20 22.89 4.71 -5.22
N ALA A 21 24.13 4.25 -5.19
CA ALA A 21 24.52 2.98 -5.82
C ALA A 21 23.86 1.73 -5.20
N VAL A 22 23.42 1.82 -3.94
CA VAL A 22 22.67 0.75 -3.26
C VAL A 22 21.18 1.08 -3.12
N ALA A 23 20.73 2.22 -3.62
CA ALA A 23 19.34 2.63 -3.53
C ALA A 23 18.49 1.80 -4.51
N ALA A 24 17.57 1.02 -3.99
CA ALA A 24 16.69 0.16 -4.79
C ALA A 24 15.31 0.06 -4.12
N GLN A 25 14.31 -0.42 -4.87
CA GLN A 25 13.00 -0.73 -4.31
C GLN A 25 12.99 -2.06 -3.52
N LYS A 26 14.04 -2.27 -2.70
CA LYS A 26 14.20 -3.44 -1.84
C LYS A 26 14.17 -3.02 -0.38
N ASP A 27 13.57 -3.85 0.48
CA ASP A 27 13.54 -3.61 1.93
C ASP A 27 14.81 -4.14 2.63
N ASP A 28 15.87 -4.40 1.87
CA ASP A 28 17.13 -4.90 2.40
C ASP A 28 17.84 -3.83 3.23
N ARG A 29 18.38 -4.27 4.38
CA ARG A 29 19.06 -3.38 5.32
C ARG A 29 20.37 -2.90 4.70
N VAL A 30 20.69 -1.63 4.93
CA VAL A 30 21.96 -1.03 4.52
C VAL A 30 22.82 -0.70 5.73
N ILE A 31 24.14 -0.89 5.61
CA ILE A 31 25.11 -0.52 6.64
C ILE A 31 26.21 0.37 6.07
N SER A 32 26.58 1.42 6.81
CA SER A 32 27.77 2.22 6.56
C SER A 32 28.92 1.74 7.45
N LYS A 33 29.96 1.18 6.83
CA LYS A 33 31.17 0.73 7.53
C LYS A 33 32.42 1.00 6.71
N ARG A 34 33.46 1.49 7.39
CA ARG A 34 34.80 1.72 6.83
C ARG A 34 34.81 2.62 5.56
N GLY A 35 33.84 3.52 5.44
CA GLY A 35 33.71 4.42 4.28
C GLY A 35 33.06 3.78 3.05
N GLU A 36 32.39 2.64 3.23
CA GLU A 36 31.60 1.99 2.19
C GLU A 36 30.16 1.78 2.69
N VAL A 37 29.22 1.86 1.75
CA VAL A 37 27.81 1.53 1.95
C VAL A 37 27.57 0.17 1.29
N LYS A 38 27.14 -0.82 2.07
CA LYS A 38 26.93 -2.20 1.58
C LYS A 38 25.75 -2.86 2.28
N GLU A 39 25.20 -3.88 1.65
CA GLU A 39 24.33 -4.85 2.31
C GLU A 39 25.11 -5.63 3.38
N PRO A 40 24.51 -5.94 4.54
CA PRO A 40 25.12 -6.80 5.54
C PRO A 40 25.21 -8.23 4.99
N SER A 41 26.43 -8.78 4.96
CA SER A 41 26.66 -10.21 4.63
C SER A 41 25.69 -11.15 5.37
N THR A 42 25.34 -12.27 4.77
CA THR A 42 24.54 -13.35 5.38
C THR A 42 25.12 -13.87 6.70
N PHE A 43 26.43 -13.74 6.93
CA PHE A 43 27.11 -14.09 8.19
C PHE A 43 27.18 -12.93 9.19
N HIS A 44 26.72 -11.74 8.80
CA HIS A 44 26.64 -10.59 9.67
C HIS A 44 25.55 -10.84 10.72
N LYS A 45 25.90 -10.65 12.01
CA LYS A 45 24.99 -10.92 13.13
C LYS A 45 23.62 -10.26 12.93
N GLY A 46 23.57 -9.07 12.34
CA GLY A 46 22.35 -8.32 12.03
C GLY A 46 21.37 -8.97 11.03
N HIS A 47 21.84 -9.82 10.11
CA HIS A 47 20.97 -10.44 9.10
C HIS A 47 20.11 -11.57 9.73
N LYS A 48 20.69 -12.33 10.68
CA LYS A 48 19.94 -13.27 11.56
C LYS A 48 18.95 -12.57 12.51
N PHE A 49 19.05 -11.25 12.64
CA PHE A 49 18.23 -10.44 13.54
C PHE A 49 17.14 -9.67 12.81
N ALA A 50 17.26 -9.38 11.51
CA ALA A 50 16.17 -8.80 10.72
C ALA A 50 14.90 -9.69 10.72
N SER A 51 15.08 -11.01 10.89
CA SER A 51 14.00 -11.99 11.08
C SER A 51 13.42 -12.05 12.50
N ILE A 52 13.96 -11.28 13.46
CA ILE A 52 13.55 -11.28 14.88
C ILE A 52 13.16 -9.85 15.26
N HIS A 53 11.90 -9.65 15.67
CA HIS A 53 11.28 -8.35 15.99
C HIS A 53 12.13 -7.40 16.86
N GLU A 54 12.04 -6.09 16.59
CA GLU A 54 12.89 -5.01 17.14
C GLU A 54 12.95 -4.92 18.68
N GLY A 55 11.88 -5.31 19.38
CA GLY A 55 11.81 -5.25 20.85
C GLY A 55 12.75 -6.22 21.57
N VAL A 56 12.91 -7.44 21.04
CA VAL A 56 13.86 -8.44 21.57
C VAL A 56 15.30 -8.06 21.22
N LEU A 57 15.49 -7.36 20.10
CA LEU A 57 16.79 -6.85 19.69
C LEU A 57 17.28 -5.74 20.63
N ARG A 58 16.41 -4.78 21.03
CA ARG A 58 16.77 -3.63 21.88
C ARG A 58 17.39 -4.03 23.22
N SER A 59 16.87 -5.06 23.87
CA SER A 59 17.33 -5.49 25.19
C SER A 59 18.61 -6.34 25.15
N LYS A 60 18.89 -7.05 24.04
CA LYS A 60 20.00 -8.01 23.94
C LYS A 60 21.19 -7.56 23.07
N TYR A 61 20.99 -6.61 22.14
CA TYR A 61 21.98 -6.35 21.08
C TYR A 61 22.18 -4.85 20.79
N THR A 62 22.66 -4.09 21.78
CA THR A 62 22.95 -2.63 21.68
C THR A 62 23.83 -2.23 20.49
N LYS A 63 24.77 -3.10 20.07
CA LYS A 63 25.65 -2.84 18.92
C LYS A 63 24.91 -2.74 17.59
N PHE A 64 23.78 -3.43 17.44
CA PHE A 64 22.96 -3.38 16.23
C PHE A 64 22.33 -1.99 16.03
N PHE A 65 21.78 -1.40 17.09
CA PHE A 65 21.19 -0.07 17.07
C PHE A 65 22.23 1.02 16.84
N GLN A 66 23.38 0.93 17.52
CA GLN A 66 24.48 1.89 17.32
C GLN A 66 24.96 1.92 15.86
N GLU A 67 24.99 0.76 15.19
CA GLU A 67 25.34 0.67 13.77
C GLU A 67 24.28 1.31 12.87
N ASN A 68 23.00 1.10 13.14
CA ASN A 68 21.91 1.74 12.40
C ASN A 68 21.94 3.25 12.59
N ILE A 69 22.03 3.73 13.84
CA ILE A 69 22.13 5.16 14.16
C ILE A 69 23.31 5.78 13.41
N LYS A 70 24.47 5.12 13.43
CA LYS A 70 25.64 5.61 12.68
C LYS A 70 25.36 5.69 11.18
N THR A 71 24.74 4.67 10.59
CA THR A 71 24.43 4.66 9.16
C THR A 71 23.49 5.80 8.76
N HIS A 72 22.48 6.10 9.58
CA HIS A 72 21.60 7.27 9.39
C HIS A 72 22.35 8.60 9.50
N LEU A 73 23.25 8.73 10.48
CA LEU A 73 24.08 9.93 10.64
C LEU A 73 25.03 10.14 9.46
N ASP A 74 25.61 9.06 8.93
CA ASP A 74 26.47 9.09 7.76
C ASP A 74 25.68 9.54 6.51
N LEU A 75 24.44 9.06 6.33
CA LEU A 75 23.54 9.53 5.27
C LEU A 75 23.21 11.03 5.42
N LYS A 76 22.88 11.48 6.63
CA LYS A 76 22.63 12.91 6.91
C LYS A 76 23.81 13.78 6.51
N GLN A 77 25.02 13.35 6.85
CA GLN A 77 26.24 14.08 6.52
C GLN A 77 26.52 14.06 5.01
N ALA A 78 26.25 12.95 4.33
CA ALA A 78 26.36 12.86 2.87
C ALA A 78 25.43 13.87 2.17
N LEU A 79 24.18 14.00 2.63
CA LEU A 79 23.22 14.98 2.10
C LEU A 79 23.69 16.44 2.32
N LEU A 80 24.18 16.75 3.52
CA LEU A 80 24.67 18.10 3.89
C LEU A 80 25.93 18.52 3.12
N LYS A 81 26.73 17.56 2.64
CA LYS A 81 27.91 17.87 1.80
C LYS A 81 27.52 18.28 0.38
N GLN A 82 26.40 17.77 -0.13
CA GLN A 82 26.01 17.95 -1.53
C GLN A 82 25.07 19.13 -1.75
N GLU A 83 24.19 19.42 -0.79
CA GLU A 83 23.14 20.41 -0.95
C GLU A 83 23.06 21.41 0.21
N LYS A 84 22.29 22.49 0.02
CA LYS A 84 22.05 23.48 1.07
C LYS A 84 21.44 22.82 2.32
N PRO A 85 21.82 23.26 3.54
CA PRO A 85 21.35 22.65 4.77
C PRO A 85 19.83 22.51 4.88
N GLU A 86 19.07 23.51 4.48
CA GLU A 86 17.60 23.50 4.57
C GLU A 86 16.97 22.40 3.71
N VAL A 87 17.41 22.27 2.45
CA VAL A 87 16.91 21.27 1.49
C VAL A 87 17.33 19.86 1.90
N ALA A 88 18.61 19.70 2.29
CA ALA A 88 19.15 18.42 2.74
C ALA A 88 18.45 17.91 4.02
N LEU A 89 18.18 18.80 4.99
CA LEU A 89 17.49 18.44 6.22
C LEU A 89 16.00 18.16 5.98
N LEU A 90 15.36 18.84 5.03
CA LEU A 90 13.99 18.56 4.64
C LEU A 90 13.86 17.15 4.05
N ALA A 91 14.75 16.76 3.13
CA ALA A 91 14.76 15.40 2.59
C ALA A 91 15.07 14.35 3.67
N TYR A 92 16.06 14.61 4.53
CA TYR A 92 16.41 13.71 5.64
C TYR A 92 15.29 13.58 6.68
N SER A 93 14.40 14.57 6.79
CA SER A 93 13.30 14.57 7.77
C SER A 93 12.41 13.33 7.65
N LEU A 94 12.31 12.74 6.44
CA LEU A 94 11.56 11.52 6.16
C LEU A 94 12.00 10.31 7.00
N VAL A 95 13.30 10.19 7.27
CA VAL A 95 13.88 9.03 7.99
C VAL A 95 14.47 9.42 9.35
N SER A 96 14.51 10.71 9.67
CA SER A 96 15.13 11.21 10.89
C SER A 96 14.57 10.59 12.18
N PRO A 97 13.24 10.41 12.38
CA PRO A 97 12.71 9.85 13.63
C PRO A 97 13.07 8.37 13.80
N SER A 98 13.00 7.59 12.71
CA SER A 98 13.50 6.20 12.65
C SER A 98 15.00 6.10 12.95
N GLY A 99 15.79 7.08 12.47
CA GLY A 99 17.23 7.13 12.69
C GLY A 99 17.61 7.26 14.17
N TYR A 100 16.91 8.12 14.93
CA TYR A 100 17.15 8.27 16.38
C TYR A 100 16.75 7.02 17.18
N ARG A 101 15.72 6.30 16.72
CA ARG A 101 15.27 5.03 17.31
C ARG A 101 16.18 3.84 17.01
N GLY A 102 17.14 4.01 16.09
CA GLY A 102 18.06 2.98 15.65
C GLY A 102 17.39 1.91 14.77
N GLU A 103 16.30 2.25 14.09
CA GLU A 103 15.66 1.39 13.11
C GLU A 103 16.58 1.19 11.89
N PRO A 104 16.55 0.00 11.26
CA PRO A 104 17.36 -0.24 10.07
C PRO A 104 16.97 0.73 8.95
N LEU A 105 18.00 1.33 8.35
CA LEU A 105 17.88 2.00 7.06
C LEU A 105 17.84 0.92 5.97
N THR A 106 16.91 1.02 5.03
CA THR A 106 16.76 0.09 3.92
C THR A 106 17.10 0.76 2.59
N GLU A 107 17.39 -0.04 1.57
CA GLU A 107 17.63 0.46 0.21
C GLU A 107 16.46 1.31 -0.30
N ARG A 108 15.23 0.87 -0.02
CA ARG A 108 14.00 1.61 -0.30
C ARG A 108 13.95 2.96 0.39
N LYS A 109 14.26 3.02 1.70
CA LYS A 109 14.31 4.28 2.45
C LYS A 109 15.35 5.25 1.88
N ILE A 110 16.48 4.75 1.39
CA ILE A 110 17.49 5.60 0.73
C ILE A 110 16.96 6.12 -0.59
N LEU A 111 16.34 5.26 -1.42
CA LEU A 111 15.74 5.65 -2.69
C LEU A 111 14.67 6.73 -2.50
N GLU A 112 13.85 6.62 -1.45
CA GLU A 112 12.84 7.64 -1.11
C GLU A 112 13.48 8.98 -0.74
N VAL A 113 14.51 8.97 0.12
CA VAL A 113 15.20 10.20 0.54
C VAL A 113 15.89 10.87 -0.64
N VAL A 114 16.51 10.09 -1.54
CA VAL A 114 17.17 10.63 -2.75
C VAL A 114 16.13 11.19 -3.73
N SER A 115 15.03 10.47 -3.97
CA SER A 115 13.96 10.95 -4.87
C SER A 115 13.32 12.23 -4.34
N LEU A 116 13.07 12.28 -3.03
CA LEU A 116 12.58 13.49 -2.37
C LEU A 116 13.58 14.64 -2.47
N LEU A 117 14.87 14.38 -2.30
CA LEU A 117 15.92 15.39 -2.43
C LEU A 117 15.87 16.06 -3.81
N ASP A 118 15.71 15.28 -4.88
CA ASP A 118 15.64 15.83 -6.23
C ASP A 118 14.32 16.61 -6.47
N GLU A 119 13.21 16.23 -5.84
CA GLU A 119 11.95 16.99 -5.84
C GLU A 119 12.09 18.34 -5.11
N VAL A 120 12.60 18.33 -3.86
CA VAL A 120 12.66 19.55 -3.03
C VAL A 120 13.70 20.56 -3.50
N LYS A 121 14.64 20.15 -4.37
CA LYS A 121 15.53 21.08 -5.09
C LYS A 121 14.78 21.97 -6.07
N VAL A 122 13.70 21.47 -6.66
CA VAL A 122 12.88 22.21 -7.62
C VAL A 122 11.87 23.08 -6.87
N SER A 123 11.15 22.51 -5.90
CA SER A 123 10.17 23.22 -5.08
C SER A 123 10.07 22.60 -3.69
N SER A 124 10.41 23.37 -2.66
CA SER A 124 10.31 22.93 -1.26
C SER A 124 8.92 23.11 -0.66
N ASP A 125 8.14 24.05 -1.16
CA ASP A 125 6.93 24.55 -0.48
C ASP A 125 5.82 23.51 -0.43
N THR A 126 5.60 22.80 -1.53
CA THR A 126 4.54 21.78 -1.64
C THR A 126 4.79 20.63 -0.68
N TYR A 127 6.02 20.10 -0.63
CA TYR A 127 6.36 19.03 0.30
C TYR A 127 6.37 19.51 1.75
N GLN A 128 6.86 20.73 2.02
CA GLN A 128 6.85 21.28 3.37
C GLN A 128 5.43 21.46 3.91
N GLN A 129 4.49 21.92 3.06
CA GLN A 129 3.08 22.03 3.43
C GLN A 129 2.51 20.66 3.77
N LEU A 130 2.72 19.65 2.91
CA LEU A 130 2.30 18.27 3.19
C LEU A 130 2.90 17.76 4.50
N LYS A 131 4.20 17.98 4.73
CA LYS A 131 4.86 17.55 5.96
C LYS A 131 4.20 18.18 7.19
N ASN A 132 3.96 19.49 7.18
CA ASN A 132 3.30 20.19 8.28
C ASN A 132 1.90 19.64 8.54
N THR A 133 1.15 19.33 7.47
CA THR A 133 -0.19 18.75 7.57
C THR A 133 -0.15 17.32 8.14
N PHE A 134 0.78 16.48 7.69
CA PHE A 134 0.96 15.11 8.18
C PHE A 134 1.38 15.05 9.65
N ASP A 135 2.33 15.91 10.06
CA ASP A 135 2.77 16.03 11.45
C ASP A 135 1.64 16.54 12.38
N ALA A 136 0.70 17.33 11.84
CA ALA A 136 -0.44 17.83 12.59
C ALA A 136 -1.48 16.72 12.81
N ILE A 137 -1.86 15.99 11.76
CA ILE A 137 -2.87 14.92 11.87
C ILE A 137 -2.40 13.72 12.69
N SER A 138 -1.09 13.48 12.82
CA SER A 138 -0.57 12.34 13.60
C SER A 138 -0.75 12.49 15.11
N LYS A 139 -1.02 13.71 15.57
CA LYS A 139 -1.39 14.01 16.97
C LYS A 139 -2.84 13.65 17.29
N ASP A 140 -3.69 13.49 16.27
CA ASP A 140 -5.11 13.23 16.44
C ASP A 140 -5.36 11.79 16.89
N PRO A 141 -6.02 11.56 18.04
CA PRO A 141 -6.40 10.22 18.49
C PRO A 141 -7.21 9.43 17.47
N ARG A 142 -8.04 10.10 16.65
CA ARG A 142 -8.85 9.46 15.60
C ARG A 142 -7.97 8.84 14.51
N MET A 143 -6.87 9.50 14.17
CA MET A 143 -5.89 8.95 13.21
C MET A 143 -5.17 7.73 13.80
N GLN A 144 -4.84 7.76 15.09
CA GLN A 144 -4.22 6.63 15.78
C GLN A 144 -5.15 5.41 15.81
N VAL A 145 -6.44 5.60 16.10
CA VAL A 145 -7.45 4.53 16.04
C VAL A 145 -7.57 3.96 14.62
N SER A 146 -7.54 4.81 13.59
CA SER A 146 -7.56 4.34 12.18
C SER A 146 -6.34 3.48 11.85
N LEU A 147 -5.16 3.89 12.32
CA LEU A 147 -3.92 3.11 12.17
C LEU A 147 -4.00 1.79 12.95
N GLU A 148 -4.57 1.76 14.16
CA GLU A 148 -4.77 0.51 14.91
C GLU A 148 -5.77 -0.45 14.25
N ALA A 149 -6.80 0.09 13.59
CA ALA A 149 -7.79 -0.71 12.88
C ALA A 149 -7.16 -1.48 11.70
N GLN A 150 -6.21 -0.86 10.99
CA GLN A 150 -5.48 -1.47 9.87
C GLN A 150 -4.23 -2.25 10.32
N TYR A 151 -3.52 -1.79 11.35
CA TYR A 151 -2.36 -2.45 11.98
C TYR A 151 -2.72 -3.00 13.35
N ARG A 152 -3.62 -3.97 13.37
CA ARG A 152 -4.08 -4.56 14.63
C ARG A 152 -2.90 -5.20 15.39
N GLY A 153 -2.77 -4.85 16.68
CA GLY A 153 -1.75 -5.38 17.59
C GLY A 153 -0.35 -4.73 17.48
N LYS A 154 -0.07 -3.93 16.43
CA LYS A 154 1.23 -3.27 16.25
C LYS A 154 1.54 -2.24 17.34
N MET A 155 0.52 -1.50 17.79
CA MET A 155 0.67 -0.53 18.89
C MET A 155 0.54 -1.16 20.28
N ASP A 156 -0.03 -2.37 20.41
CA ASP A 156 -0.22 -3.07 21.69
C ASP A 156 1.00 -3.88 22.14
N GLY A 157 2.09 -3.81 21.37
CA GLY A 157 3.36 -4.45 21.68
C GLY A 157 3.50 -5.89 21.15
N PHE A 158 4.74 -6.38 21.20
CA PHE A 158 5.20 -7.63 20.57
C PHE A 158 4.33 -8.87 20.82
N GLY A 159 3.87 -9.04 22.06
CA GLY A 159 3.04 -10.20 22.43
C GLY A 159 1.68 -10.20 21.73
N ALA A 160 1.06 -9.02 21.59
CA ALA A 160 -0.23 -8.87 20.93
C ALA A 160 -0.08 -9.01 19.40
N GLU A 161 0.95 -8.40 18.82
CA GLU A 161 1.25 -8.49 17.38
C GLU A 161 1.55 -9.94 16.95
N LEU A 162 2.36 -10.68 17.70
CA LEU A 162 2.63 -12.11 17.42
C LEU A 162 1.41 -12.99 17.61
N LEU A 163 0.64 -12.76 18.67
CA LEU A 163 -0.57 -13.52 18.95
C LEU A 163 -1.62 -13.26 17.88
N GLN A 164 -1.64 -12.05 17.31
CA GLN A 164 -2.47 -11.70 16.18
C GLN A 164 -2.00 -12.29 14.86
N MET A 165 -0.73 -12.14 14.48
CA MET A 165 -0.17 -12.82 13.31
C MET A 165 -0.40 -14.33 13.41
N GLY A 166 -0.28 -14.90 14.62
CA GLY A 166 -0.61 -16.29 14.92
C GLY A 166 -2.10 -16.58 14.70
N LYS A 167 -3.01 -15.74 15.20
CA LYS A 167 -4.46 -15.87 14.98
C LYS A 167 -4.85 -15.74 13.51
N GLU A 168 -4.24 -14.83 12.75
CA GLU A 168 -4.51 -14.63 11.32
C GLU A 168 -3.99 -15.80 10.50
N LYS A 169 -2.77 -16.26 10.77
CA LYS A 169 -2.23 -17.50 10.18
C LYS A 169 -3.07 -18.72 10.55
N LEU A 170 -3.61 -18.81 11.77
CA LEU A 170 -4.50 -19.89 12.19
C LEU A 170 -5.90 -19.79 11.56
N LYS A 171 -6.44 -18.58 11.35
CA LYS A 171 -7.71 -18.36 10.65
C LYS A 171 -7.63 -18.73 9.17
N GLY A 172 -6.50 -18.47 8.52
CA GLY A 172 -6.26 -18.87 7.12
C GLY A 172 -5.73 -20.30 6.99
N SER A 173 -4.48 -20.52 7.36
CA SER A 173 -3.78 -21.81 7.20
C SER A 173 -4.27 -22.90 8.17
N GLY A 174 -4.64 -22.55 9.40
CA GLY A 174 -5.12 -23.52 10.40
C GLY A 174 -6.49 -24.09 10.05
N VAL A 175 -7.43 -23.24 9.62
CA VAL A 175 -8.75 -23.69 9.13
C VAL A 175 -8.61 -24.51 7.87
N ASN A 176 -7.78 -24.10 6.91
CA ASN A 176 -7.56 -24.86 5.68
C ASN A 176 -6.88 -26.22 5.95
N ALA A 177 -5.94 -26.30 6.90
CA ALA A 177 -5.32 -27.57 7.31
C ALA A 177 -6.30 -28.50 8.02
N VAL A 178 -7.17 -27.97 8.89
CA VAL A 178 -8.21 -28.74 9.60
C VAL A 178 -9.28 -29.24 8.63
N ILE A 179 -9.72 -28.43 7.66
CA ILE A 179 -10.69 -28.85 6.64
C ILE A 179 -10.06 -29.91 5.71
N ASN A 180 -8.80 -29.75 5.31
CA ASN A 180 -8.06 -30.75 4.54
C ASN A 180 -7.89 -32.08 5.30
N LEU A 181 -7.65 -32.03 6.61
CA LEU A 181 -7.58 -33.22 7.45
C LEU A 181 -8.94 -33.87 7.68
N ALA A 182 -10.01 -33.07 7.82
CA ALA A 182 -11.35 -33.55 8.12
C ALA A 182 -12.07 -34.13 6.89
N LEU A 183 -11.82 -33.57 5.69
CA LEU A 183 -12.43 -33.99 4.43
C LEU A 183 -11.39 -33.98 3.30
N PRO A 184 -10.58 -35.05 3.18
CA PRO A 184 -9.60 -35.18 2.10
C PRO A 184 -10.28 -35.02 0.73
N GLY A 185 -9.75 -34.17 -0.14
CA GLY A 185 -10.32 -33.82 -1.45
C GLY A 185 -11.23 -32.59 -1.45
N VAL A 186 -12.24 -32.52 -0.57
CA VAL A 186 -13.14 -31.35 -0.49
C VAL A 186 -12.44 -30.14 0.12
N GLY A 187 -11.60 -30.34 1.14
CA GLY A 187 -10.82 -29.26 1.73
C GLY A 187 -9.85 -28.59 0.75
N LEU A 188 -9.35 -29.37 -0.23
CA LEU A 188 -8.42 -28.87 -1.24
C LEU A 188 -9.12 -27.91 -2.19
N LEU A 189 -10.35 -28.23 -2.59
CA LEU A 189 -11.19 -27.35 -3.40
C LEU A 189 -11.56 -26.07 -2.63
N ILE A 190 -11.89 -26.18 -1.34
CA ILE A 190 -12.24 -25.02 -0.51
C ILE A 190 -11.02 -24.10 -0.33
N SER A 191 -9.85 -24.64 -0.01
CA SER A 191 -8.63 -23.85 0.17
C SER A 191 -8.18 -23.20 -1.14
N THR A 192 -8.21 -23.92 -2.26
CA THR A 192 -7.91 -23.37 -3.58
C THR A 192 -8.91 -22.29 -3.98
N GLY A 193 -10.21 -22.51 -3.76
CA GLY A 193 -11.25 -21.52 -4.05
C GLY A 193 -11.08 -20.23 -3.25
N ARG A 194 -10.64 -20.30 -1.99
CA ARG A 194 -10.31 -19.12 -1.17
C ARG A 194 -9.14 -18.33 -1.73
N GLU A 195 -8.07 -19.01 -2.14
CA GLU A 195 -6.89 -18.35 -2.71
C GLU A 195 -7.18 -17.76 -4.10
N LEU A 196 -7.99 -18.42 -4.93
CA LEU A 196 -8.47 -17.88 -6.21
C LEU A 196 -9.40 -16.68 -6.02
N HIS A 197 -10.27 -16.71 -5.00
CA HIS A 197 -11.09 -15.57 -4.65
C HIS A 197 -10.22 -14.39 -4.19
N LYS A 198 -9.19 -14.64 -3.36
CA LYS A 198 -8.18 -13.63 -3.00
C LYS A 198 -7.51 -13.06 -4.25
N ALA A 199 -7.10 -13.91 -5.19
CA ALA A 199 -6.45 -13.49 -6.42
C ALA A 199 -7.34 -12.60 -7.28
N ALA A 200 -8.59 -13.00 -7.50
CA ALA A 200 -9.56 -12.27 -8.33
C ALA A 200 -9.92 -10.92 -7.72
N VAL A 201 -10.35 -10.88 -6.45
CA VAL A 201 -10.78 -9.64 -5.79
C VAL A 201 -9.66 -8.59 -5.77
N ASN A 202 -8.43 -9.02 -5.48
CA ASN A 202 -7.29 -8.09 -5.48
C ASN A 202 -6.87 -7.70 -6.90
N GLY A 203 -6.99 -8.60 -7.89
CA GLY A 203 -6.71 -8.26 -9.29
C GLY A 203 -7.69 -7.23 -9.87
N ASP A 204 -8.97 -7.34 -9.53
CA ASP A 204 -9.98 -6.34 -9.92
C ASP A 204 -9.69 -4.97 -9.28
N ALA A 205 -9.37 -4.94 -7.98
CA ALA A 205 -9.03 -3.72 -7.26
C ALA A 205 -7.75 -3.04 -7.78
N GLU A 206 -6.72 -3.82 -8.16
CA GLU A 206 -5.52 -3.31 -8.84
C GLU A 206 -5.88 -2.58 -10.14
N ALA A 207 -6.69 -3.22 -11.00
CA ALA A 207 -7.14 -2.63 -12.25
C ALA A 207 -8.00 -1.37 -12.05
N TYR A 208 -8.84 -1.34 -11.01
CA TYR A 208 -9.59 -0.13 -10.65
C TYR A 208 -8.64 1.02 -10.31
N HIS A 209 -7.62 0.80 -9.48
CA HIS A 209 -6.64 1.85 -9.14
C HIS A 209 -5.87 2.36 -10.36
N HIS A 210 -5.54 1.51 -11.32
CA HIS A 210 -4.90 1.95 -12.59
C HIS A 210 -5.79 2.87 -13.43
N GLN A 211 -7.10 2.63 -13.47
CA GLN A 211 -8.03 3.56 -14.12
C GLN A 211 -8.17 4.87 -13.33
N LEU A 212 -8.19 4.79 -12.00
CA LEU A 212 -8.28 5.95 -11.11
C LEU A 212 -7.06 6.87 -11.22
N GLU A 213 -5.87 6.31 -11.44
CA GLU A 213 -4.64 7.07 -11.67
C GLU A 213 -4.78 7.98 -12.91
N GLN A 214 -5.43 7.49 -13.97
CA GLN A 214 -5.74 8.29 -15.16
C GLN A 214 -6.78 9.38 -14.87
N ILE A 215 -7.68 9.17 -13.91
CA ILE A 215 -8.65 10.19 -13.48
C ILE A 215 -7.94 11.34 -12.76
N SER A 216 -6.95 11.05 -11.91
CA SER A 216 -6.13 12.11 -11.29
C SER A 216 -5.30 12.92 -12.29
N GLN A 217 -5.13 12.45 -13.53
CA GLN A 217 -4.48 13.21 -14.59
C GLN A 217 -5.42 14.21 -15.28
N LEU A 218 -6.73 14.16 -15.01
CA LEU A 218 -7.68 15.12 -15.57
C LEU A 218 -7.42 16.55 -15.03
N PRO A 219 -7.64 17.59 -15.83
CA PRO A 219 -7.49 18.97 -15.38
C PRO A 219 -8.37 19.28 -14.16
N GLY A 220 -7.79 19.96 -13.16
CA GLY A 220 -8.49 20.33 -11.92
C GLY A 220 -8.34 19.31 -10.77
N ARG A 221 -7.66 18.18 -11.00
CA ARG A 221 -7.32 17.21 -9.96
C ARG A 221 -5.93 17.45 -9.38
N ASP A 222 -5.76 17.19 -8.08
CA ASP A 222 -4.45 17.14 -7.45
C ASP A 222 -3.79 15.79 -7.75
N GLN A 223 -2.50 15.82 -8.13
CA GLN A 223 -1.70 14.61 -8.39
C GLN A 223 -0.72 14.32 -7.26
N ARG A 224 -0.42 15.30 -6.40
CA ARG A 224 0.68 15.20 -5.45
C ARG A 224 0.37 14.26 -4.29
N LEU A 225 -0.89 14.24 -3.85
CA LEU A 225 -1.38 13.34 -2.81
C LEU A 225 -2.04 12.09 -3.40
N SER A 226 -2.86 12.24 -4.45
CA SER A 226 -3.67 11.15 -5.01
C SER A 226 -2.84 10.06 -5.69
N MET A 227 -1.88 10.44 -6.55
CA MET A 227 -1.11 9.48 -7.35
C MET A 227 -0.31 8.52 -6.47
N PRO A 228 0.50 8.98 -5.48
CA PRO A 228 1.28 8.05 -4.68
C PRO A 228 0.42 7.14 -3.79
N MET A 229 -0.73 7.63 -3.32
CA MET A 229 -1.66 6.82 -2.55
C MET A 229 -2.25 5.69 -3.40
N GLN A 230 -2.71 6.00 -4.61
CA GLN A 230 -3.31 5.01 -5.52
C GLN A 230 -2.30 3.99 -6.03
N GLN A 231 -1.11 4.43 -6.42
CA GLN A 231 -0.02 3.55 -6.85
C GLN A 231 0.39 2.57 -5.72
N THR A 232 0.45 3.06 -4.49
CA THR A 232 0.73 2.20 -3.32
C THR A 232 -0.36 1.14 -3.13
N LEU A 233 -1.63 1.50 -3.27
CA LEU A 233 -2.74 0.55 -3.14
C LEU A 233 -2.74 -0.48 -4.28
N ALA A 234 -2.53 -0.04 -5.53
CA ALA A 234 -2.40 -0.91 -6.69
C ALA A 234 -1.28 -1.95 -6.50
N GLN A 235 -0.10 -1.51 -6.07
CA GLN A 235 1.02 -2.41 -5.75
C GLN A 235 0.66 -3.40 -4.64
N GLY A 236 -0.01 -2.94 -3.58
CA GLY A 236 -0.49 -3.80 -2.50
C GLY A 236 -1.45 -4.89 -2.97
N HIS A 237 -2.39 -4.52 -3.84
CA HIS A 237 -3.34 -5.44 -4.45
C HIS A 237 -2.65 -6.43 -5.42
N ALA A 238 -1.70 -5.98 -6.23
CA ALA A 238 -0.91 -6.83 -7.09
C ALA A 238 -0.16 -7.92 -6.30
N MET A 239 0.48 -7.53 -5.19
CA MET A 239 1.16 -8.46 -4.28
C MET A 239 0.18 -9.49 -3.69
N LEU A 240 -0.97 -9.05 -3.18
CA LEU A 240 -1.98 -9.94 -2.61
C LEU A 240 -2.60 -10.87 -3.67
N SER A 241 -2.78 -10.38 -4.90
CA SER A 241 -3.28 -11.17 -6.02
C SER A 241 -2.31 -12.28 -6.39
N ALA A 242 -1.03 -11.93 -6.52
CA ALA A 242 0.04 -12.88 -6.79
C ALA A 242 0.18 -13.93 -5.68
N GLU A 243 0.15 -13.53 -4.41
CA GLU A 243 0.17 -14.47 -3.28
C GLU A 243 -0.99 -15.48 -3.35
N GLY A 244 -2.19 -15.03 -3.72
CA GLY A 244 -3.34 -15.90 -3.91
C GLY A 244 -3.14 -16.90 -5.06
N ALA A 245 -2.66 -16.42 -6.21
CA ALA A 245 -2.41 -17.28 -7.36
C ALA A 245 -1.29 -18.32 -7.09
N VAL A 246 -0.20 -17.91 -6.44
CA VAL A 246 0.90 -18.80 -6.01
C VAL A 246 0.39 -19.81 -4.98
N GLY A 247 -0.38 -19.37 -3.99
CA GLY A 247 -0.99 -20.24 -2.98
C GLY A 247 -1.91 -21.30 -3.58
N ALA A 248 -2.79 -20.91 -4.50
CA ALA A 248 -3.67 -21.82 -5.23
C ALA A 248 -2.89 -22.85 -6.06
N THR A 249 -1.87 -22.39 -6.80
CA THR A 249 -1.04 -23.24 -7.68
C THR A 249 -0.30 -24.30 -6.88
N LEU A 250 0.37 -23.92 -5.78
CA LEU A 250 1.11 -24.85 -4.93
C LEU A 250 0.18 -25.80 -4.17
N GLY A 251 -0.98 -25.31 -3.72
CA GLY A 251 -2.02 -26.12 -3.09
C GLY A 251 -2.50 -27.26 -4.00
N MET A 252 -2.85 -26.94 -5.25
CA MET A 252 -3.32 -27.93 -6.23
C MET A 252 -2.24 -28.88 -6.71
N ALA A 253 -1.02 -28.37 -6.97
CA ALA A 253 0.11 -29.20 -7.42
C ALA A 253 0.49 -30.27 -6.40
N THR A 254 0.39 -29.97 -5.10
CA THR A 254 0.69 -30.93 -4.03
C THR A 254 -0.50 -31.79 -3.61
N GLY A 255 -1.71 -31.35 -3.89
CA GLY A 255 -2.94 -32.10 -3.68
C GLY A 255 -3.24 -33.19 -4.71
N SER A 256 -2.35 -33.44 -5.69
CA SER A 256 -2.47 -34.47 -6.74
C SER A 256 -3.68 -34.34 -7.69
N LEU A 257 -4.28 -33.15 -7.83
CA LEU A 257 -5.44 -32.90 -8.71
C LEU A 257 -5.11 -32.20 -10.05
N GLY A 258 -3.83 -32.08 -10.40
CA GLY A 258 -3.42 -31.42 -11.65
C GLY A 258 -3.44 -29.89 -11.57
N THR A 259 -2.61 -29.27 -12.40
CA THR A 259 -2.40 -27.82 -12.44
C THR A 259 -3.55 -27.11 -13.15
N PHE A 260 -4.23 -26.19 -12.46
CA PHE A 260 -5.15 -25.23 -13.09
C PHE A 260 -4.41 -23.94 -13.40
N GLY A 261 -4.50 -23.48 -14.66
CA GLY A 261 -3.99 -22.18 -15.08
C GLY A 261 -5.02 -21.11 -14.82
N VAL A 262 -4.75 -20.20 -13.87
CA VAL A 262 -5.47 -18.94 -13.74
C VAL A 262 -4.48 -17.84 -14.06
N SER A 263 -4.73 -17.13 -15.14
CA SER A 263 -3.89 -16.06 -15.64
C SER A 263 -4.50 -14.70 -15.29
N SER A 264 -3.93 -13.98 -14.32
CA SER A 264 -4.15 -12.53 -14.16
C SER A 264 -3.14 -11.75 -15.02
N VAL A 265 -3.36 -10.47 -15.30
CA VAL A 265 -2.50 -9.69 -16.22
C VAL A 265 -1.03 -9.62 -15.74
N ALA A 266 -0.78 -9.77 -14.44
CA ALA A 266 0.57 -9.92 -13.86
C ALA A 266 1.20 -11.33 -14.00
N THR A 267 0.44 -12.37 -14.37
CA THR A 267 0.93 -13.77 -14.44
C THR A 267 1.72 -14.10 -15.71
N ALA A 268 1.76 -13.22 -16.70
CA ALA A 268 2.56 -13.45 -17.92
C ALA A 268 4.05 -13.67 -17.60
N GLY A 269 4.57 -13.03 -16.54
CA GLY A 269 5.93 -13.23 -16.03
C GLY A 269 6.10 -14.39 -15.03
N VAL A 270 5.02 -14.79 -14.35
CA VAL A 270 5.06 -15.77 -13.23
C VAL A 270 4.94 -17.22 -13.70
N THR A 271 4.31 -17.44 -14.87
CA THR A 271 4.03 -18.78 -15.40
C THR A 271 5.29 -19.64 -15.68
N PRO A 272 6.41 -19.09 -16.22
CA PRO A 272 7.66 -19.83 -16.39
C PRO A 272 8.32 -20.19 -15.06
N ILE A 273 8.30 -19.25 -14.11
CA ILE A 273 8.97 -19.37 -12.79
C ILE A 273 8.22 -20.36 -11.89
N ALA A 274 6.89 -20.34 -11.92
CA ALA A 274 6.06 -21.35 -11.25
C ALA A 274 6.31 -22.76 -11.82
N LYS A 275 6.53 -22.92 -13.13
CA LYS A 275 6.90 -24.21 -13.73
C LYS A 275 8.26 -24.73 -13.26
N GLU A 276 9.26 -23.86 -13.12
CA GLU A 276 10.59 -24.22 -12.62
C GLU A 276 10.57 -24.58 -11.12
N ALA A 277 9.82 -23.82 -10.32
CA ALA A 277 9.61 -24.09 -8.91
C ALA A 277 8.79 -25.37 -8.66
N ILE A 278 7.75 -25.64 -9.46
CA ILE A 278 7.02 -26.91 -9.43
C ILE A 278 7.91 -28.08 -9.86
N GLY A 279 8.75 -27.89 -10.89
CA GLY A 279 9.73 -28.89 -11.33
C GLY A 279 10.72 -29.25 -10.21
N SER A 280 11.24 -28.26 -9.49
CA SER A 280 12.14 -28.49 -8.35
C SER A 280 11.41 -29.10 -7.14
N ALA A 281 10.22 -28.62 -6.78
CA ALA A 281 9.43 -29.13 -5.64
C ALA A 281 8.87 -30.54 -5.87
N ALA A 282 8.49 -30.89 -7.11
CA ALA A 282 8.07 -32.24 -7.49
C ALA A 282 9.24 -33.25 -7.38
N THR A 283 10.48 -32.80 -7.58
CA THR A 283 11.66 -33.67 -7.47
C THR A 283 12.00 -33.98 -6.01
N THR A 284 11.74 -33.06 -5.08
CA THR A 284 12.08 -33.24 -3.64
C THR A 284 10.90 -33.76 -2.80
N GLY A 285 9.66 -33.45 -3.16
CA GLY A 285 8.46 -33.73 -2.34
C GLY A 285 7.96 -35.18 -2.36
N ILE A 286 8.29 -35.95 -3.40
CA ILE A 286 7.81 -37.34 -3.56
C ILE A 286 8.57 -38.32 -2.64
N ILE A 287 9.77 -37.95 -2.15
CA ILE A 287 10.68 -38.89 -1.49
C ILE A 287 10.59 -38.87 0.05
N SER A 288 10.08 -37.80 0.70
CA SER A 288 10.30 -37.63 2.15
C SER A 288 9.10 -37.23 3.01
N GLY A 289 7.85 -37.46 2.60
CA GLY A 289 6.67 -37.23 3.47
C GLY A 289 6.53 -35.80 4.04
N GLY A 290 7.23 -34.82 3.45
CA GLY A 290 7.45 -33.47 3.98
C GLY A 290 6.86 -32.36 3.10
N GLY A 291 5.80 -32.65 2.34
CA GLY A 291 5.23 -31.75 1.33
C GLY A 291 4.85 -30.34 1.85
N PHE A 292 4.51 -30.22 3.14
CA PHE A 292 4.14 -28.93 3.73
C PHE A 292 5.32 -27.93 3.86
N VAL A 293 6.53 -28.43 4.18
CA VAL A 293 7.71 -27.56 4.39
C VAL A 293 8.32 -27.13 3.05
N ALA A 294 8.35 -28.03 2.06
CA ALA A 294 8.77 -27.70 0.71
C ALA A 294 7.84 -26.66 0.04
N ASN A 295 6.53 -26.75 0.29
CA ASN A 295 5.54 -25.78 -0.20
C ASN A 295 5.74 -24.38 0.39
N GLN A 296 6.08 -24.27 1.68
CA GLN A 296 6.35 -22.96 2.28
C GLN A 296 7.63 -22.33 1.74
N ALA A 297 8.68 -23.12 1.49
CA ALA A 297 9.93 -22.61 0.92
C ALA A 297 9.75 -22.18 -0.55
N GLY A 298 9.00 -22.95 -1.34
CA GLY A 298 8.67 -22.60 -2.72
C GLY A 298 7.76 -21.37 -2.84
N ALA A 299 6.72 -21.28 -2.00
CA ALA A 299 5.86 -20.09 -1.91
C ALA A 299 6.66 -18.85 -1.49
N TYR A 300 7.56 -19.00 -0.52
CA TYR A 300 8.42 -17.91 -0.08
C TYR A 300 9.32 -17.40 -1.21
N GLY A 301 10.02 -18.30 -1.91
CA GLY A 301 10.89 -17.91 -3.05
C GLY A 301 10.11 -17.24 -4.19
N LEU A 302 8.94 -17.78 -4.56
CA LEU A 302 8.09 -17.21 -5.60
C LEU A 302 7.49 -15.85 -5.22
N ASN A 303 7.03 -15.69 -3.98
CA ASN A 303 6.50 -14.42 -3.51
C ASN A 303 7.59 -13.35 -3.38
N THR A 304 8.82 -13.74 -3.00
CA THR A 304 9.97 -12.83 -3.03
C THR A 304 10.28 -12.39 -4.46
N GLU A 305 10.31 -13.31 -5.43
CA GLU A 305 10.55 -12.97 -6.84
C GLU A 305 9.47 -12.04 -7.40
N VAL A 306 8.19 -12.31 -7.13
CA VAL A 306 7.10 -11.43 -7.57
C VAL A 306 7.17 -10.07 -6.90
N LYS A 307 7.51 -10.01 -5.60
CA LYS A 307 7.75 -8.74 -4.91
C LYS A 307 8.87 -7.96 -5.61
N GLU A 308 9.99 -8.62 -5.93
CA GLU A 308 11.09 -7.98 -6.64
C GLU A 308 10.68 -7.50 -8.04
N GLN A 309 9.88 -8.27 -8.78
CA GLN A 309 9.39 -7.90 -10.11
C GLN A 309 8.39 -6.74 -10.08
N LEU A 310 7.44 -6.72 -9.13
CA LEU A 310 6.49 -5.60 -8.96
C LEU A 310 7.17 -4.31 -8.51
N MET A 311 8.33 -4.43 -7.85
CA MET A 311 9.19 -3.32 -7.45
C MET A 311 10.16 -2.89 -8.58
N GLN A 312 10.13 -3.53 -9.76
CA GLN A 312 10.80 -3.06 -10.97
C GLN A 312 9.88 -2.08 -11.72
N GLY A 313 9.79 -0.85 -11.23
CA GLY A 313 8.97 0.21 -11.83
C GLY A 313 9.40 1.61 -11.40
N GLU A 314 8.71 2.64 -11.88
CA GLU A 314 8.90 4.00 -11.37
C GLU A 314 8.49 4.05 -9.89
N MET A 315 9.29 4.72 -9.06
CA MET A 315 8.96 4.88 -7.64
C MET A 315 7.76 5.82 -7.51
N SER A 316 6.76 5.42 -6.74
CA SER A 316 5.64 6.30 -6.36
C SER A 316 6.16 7.57 -5.69
N GLY A 317 5.53 8.72 -5.98
CA GLY A 317 5.93 10.00 -5.38
C GLY A 317 6.05 9.93 -3.85
N VAL A 318 7.01 10.64 -3.27
CA VAL A 318 7.31 10.50 -1.84
C VAL A 318 6.28 11.28 -1.01
N LEU A 319 5.64 10.62 -0.05
CA LEU A 319 4.77 11.25 0.94
C LEU A 319 5.44 11.30 2.32
N PRO A 320 5.15 12.32 3.15
CA PRO A 320 5.66 12.38 4.52
C PRO A 320 5.29 11.13 5.33
N ARG A 321 6.15 10.75 6.28
CA ARG A 321 5.84 9.67 7.24
C ARG A 321 4.83 10.14 8.27
N LEU A 322 4.00 9.21 8.73
CA LEU A 322 3.11 9.42 9.86
C LEU A 322 3.82 8.96 11.14
N GLU A 323 4.26 9.91 11.94
CA GLU A 323 4.92 9.66 13.21
C GLU A 323 3.91 9.80 14.35
N VAL A 324 3.67 8.70 15.07
CA VAL A 324 2.73 8.65 16.19
C VAL A 324 3.53 8.45 17.46
N SER A 325 3.45 9.42 18.37
CA SER A 325 3.96 9.30 19.73
C SER A 325 2.77 9.32 20.69
N ASN A 326 2.55 8.21 21.39
CA ASN A 326 1.46 8.08 22.36
C ASN A 326 1.92 7.29 23.60
N ALA A 327 1.00 7.05 24.53
CA ALA A 327 1.31 6.33 25.76
C ALA A 327 1.82 4.89 25.54
N LYS A 328 1.60 4.29 24.35
CA LYS A 328 2.05 2.95 23.98
C LYS A 328 3.47 2.96 23.38
N GLY A 329 3.95 4.10 22.89
CA GLY A 329 5.30 4.26 22.36
C GLY A 329 5.37 5.21 21.16
N ASP A 330 6.56 5.24 20.55
CA ASP A 330 6.83 6.00 19.34
C ASP A 330 6.85 5.08 18.12
N PHE A 331 5.94 5.29 17.17
CA PHE A 331 5.74 4.46 15.97
C PHE A 331 5.89 5.27 14.68
N THR A 332 6.46 4.66 13.64
CA THR A 332 6.50 5.21 12.27
C THR A 332 5.63 4.38 11.34
N PHE A 333 4.85 5.08 10.52
CA PHE A 333 4.06 4.49 9.46
C PHE A 333 4.51 5.03 8.09
N SER A 334 4.69 4.12 7.14
CA SER A 334 5.09 4.44 5.77
C SER A 334 3.88 4.73 4.90
N MET A 335 3.86 5.86 4.21
CA MET A 335 2.85 6.12 3.19
C MET A 335 3.07 5.36 1.88
N GLN A 336 4.11 4.51 1.81
CA GLN A 336 4.28 3.51 0.76
C GLN A 336 3.86 2.09 1.20
N ASP A 337 3.27 1.97 2.40
CA ASP A 337 2.62 0.75 2.87
C ASP A 337 1.09 0.89 2.66
N PRO A 338 0.45 -0.02 1.90
CA PRO A 338 -0.99 0.03 1.62
C PRO A 338 -1.86 0.17 2.87
N ALA A 339 -1.48 -0.46 4.00
CA ALA A 339 -2.26 -0.39 5.23
C ALA A 339 -2.28 1.03 5.85
N SER A 340 -1.18 1.78 5.73
CA SER A 340 -1.12 3.18 6.17
C SER A 340 -1.95 4.09 5.26
N VAL A 341 -1.94 3.82 3.95
CA VAL A 341 -2.77 4.56 2.98
C VAL A 341 -4.26 4.33 3.27
N ARG A 342 -4.68 3.08 3.47
CA ARG A 342 -6.06 2.73 3.87
C ARG A 342 -6.46 3.43 5.17
N ALA A 343 -5.58 3.45 6.18
CA ALA A 343 -5.85 4.13 7.44
C ALA A 343 -6.03 5.65 7.24
N LEU A 344 -5.18 6.29 6.42
CA LEU A 344 -5.30 7.71 6.10
C LEU A 344 -6.62 8.00 5.39
N MET A 345 -6.98 7.20 4.38
CA MET A 345 -8.25 7.34 3.66
C MET A 345 -9.45 7.27 4.60
N ALA A 346 -9.51 6.22 5.44
CA ALA A 346 -10.57 6.02 6.42
C ALA A 346 -10.71 7.21 7.39
N TYR A 347 -9.60 7.84 7.79
CA TYR A 347 -9.57 9.02 8.64
C TYR A 347 -10.11 10.29 7.95
N LEU A 348 -9.88 10.44 6.63
CA LEU A 348 -10.34 11.58 5.84
C LEU A 348 -11.84 11.50 5.47
N GLY A 349 -12.42 10.30 5.44
CA GLY A 349 -13.79 10.04 5.00
C GLY A 349 -14.89 10.84 5.70
N PRO A 350 -14.98 10.83 7.05
CA PRO A 350 -16.05 11.51 7.76
C PRO A 350 -16.10 13.02 7.51
N LYS A 351 -17.31 13.59 7.51
CA LYS A 351 -17.57 15.04 7.43
C LYS A 351 -16.87 15.83 8.54
N GLU A 352 -16.77 17.15 8.37
CA GLU A 352 -16.19 18.07 9.34
C GLU A 352 -16.78 17.88 10.76
N ASN A 353 -15.90 17.89 11.77
CA ASN A 353 -16.33 18.02 13.15
C ASN A 353 -16.43 19.50 13.54
N THR A 354 -17.64 20.05 13.49
CA THR A 354 -17.92 21.46 13.79
C THR A 354 -17.54 21.85 15.21
N ALA A 355 -17.45 20.90 16.15
CA ALA A 355 -16.99 21.16 17.51
C ALA A 355 -15.48 21.45 17.58
N MET A 356 -14.69 20.93 16.63
CA MET A 356 -13.23 21.11 16.57
C MET A 356 -12.81 22.32 15.74
N THR A 357 -13.61 22.73 14.76
CA THR A 357 -13.36 23.94 13.95
C THR A 357 -13.96 25.21 14.56
N SER A 358 -14.81 25.07 15.57
CA SER A 358 -15.41 26.18 16.30
C SER A 358 -14.34 27.11 16.90
N PRO A 359 -14.52 28.44 16.89
CA PRO A 359 -13.62 29.40 17.53
C PRO A 359 -13.40 29.15 19.04
N GLN A 360 -14.35 28.45 19.68
CA GLN A 360 -14.31 28.07 21.09
C GLN A 360 -13.48 26.79 21.34
N ALA A 361 -13.10 26.05 20.30
CA ALA A 361 -12.30 24.84 20.42
C ALA A 361 -10.84 25.15 20.82
N PRO A 362 -10.13 24.22 21.48
CA PRO A 362 -8.69 24.35 21.71
C PRO A 362 -7.94 24.54 20.39
N LYS A 363 -6.90 25.39 20.39
CA LYS A 363 -6.10 25.68 19.17
C LYS A 363 -5.54 24.40 18.52
N GLU A 364 -5.08 23.46 19.34
CA GLU A 364 -4.57 22.17 18.84
C GLU A 364 -5.65 21.38 18.08
N ALA A 365 -6.90 21.39 18.55
CA ALA A 365 -8.01 20.74 17.86
C ALA A 365 -8.34 21.42 16.52
N GLN A 366 -8.26 22.75 16.47
CA GLN A 366 -8.45 23.53 15.24
C GLN A 366 -7.33 23.23 14.24
N GLU A 367 -6.08 23.17 14.68
CA GLU A 367 -4.93 22.85 13.83
C GLU A 367 -5.05 21.43 13.23
N MET A 368 -5.42 20.44 14.05
CA MET A 368 -5.61 19.05 13.59
C MET A 368 -6.77 18.92 12.59
N GLU A 369 -7.93 19.54 12.87
CA GLU A 369 -9.08 19.45 11.99
C GLU A 369 -8.87 20.27 10.70
N ALA A 370 -8.23 21.44 10.77
CA ALA A 370 -7.84 22.20 9.58
C ALA A 370 -6.86 21.42 8.70
N ALA A 371 -5.88 20.73 9.29
CA ALA A 371 -4.96 19.85 8.58
C ALA A 371 -5.70 18.69 7.90
N ARG A 372 -6.62 18.04 8.63
CA ARG A 372 -7.48 16.98 8.07
C ARG A 372 -8.30 17.47 6.89
N LEU A 373 -8.98 18.60 7.02
CA LEU A 373 -9.80 19.20 5.97
C LEU A 373 -8.96 19.65 4.77
N THR A 374 -7.72 20.08 5.00
CA THR A 374 -6.78 20.40 3.92
C THR A 374 -6.48 19.16 3.07
N LEU A 375 -6.12 18.03 3.70
CA LEU A 375 -5.88 16.77 2.97
C LEU A 375 -7.15 16.25 2.29
N LYS A 376 -8.30 16.34 2.98
CA LYS A 376 -9.60 15.95 2.42
C LYS A 376 -9.92 16.75 1.15
N LYS A 377 -9.70 18.07 1.18
CA LYS A 377 -9.86 18.96 0.03
C LYS A 377 -8.84 18.68 -1.07
N MET A 378 -7.60 18.32 -0.74
CA MET A 378 -6.60 17.91 -1.76
C MET A 378 -7.07 16.68 -2.54
N LEU A 379 -7.84 15.77 -1.92
CA LEU A 379 -8.49 14.66 -2.61
C LEU A 379 -9.82 15.05 -3.29
N GLY A 380 -10.14 16.34 -3.38
CA GLY A 380 -11.36 16.87 -4.00
C GLY A 380 -12.63 16.57 -3.20
N SER A 381 -12.52 16.21 -1.93
CA SER A 381 -13.66 15.91 -1.06
C SER A 381 -14.06 17.14 -0.25
N GLU A 382 -15.35 17.50 -0.31
CA GLU A 382 -15.87 18.67 0.38
C GLU A 382 -16.02 18.42 1.90
N PRO A 383 -15.92 19.45 2.76
CA PRO A 383 -16.03 19.28 4.22
C PRO A 383 -17.33 18.61 4.67
N GLY A 384 -18.43 18.86 3.96
CA GLY A 384 -19.74 18.26 4.21
C GLY A 384 -19.90 16.83 3.71
N GLU A 385 -19.02 16.34 2.85
CA GLU A 385 -19.07 14.98 2.30
C GLU A 385 -18.82 13.97 3.43
N HIS A 386 -19.67 12.94 3.54
CA HIS A 386 -19.57 11.93 4.57
C HIS A 386 -19.36 10.55 3.93
N LEU A 387 -18.14 10.02 4.04
CA LEU A 387 -17.77 8.70 3.51
C LEU A 387 -17.30 7.82 4.67
N VAL A 388 -18.10 6.82 5.04
CA VAL A 388 -17.76 5.84 6.07
C VAL A 388 -17.60 4.47 5.41
N PRO A 389 -16.52 3.72 5.69
CA PRO A 389 -16.33 2.40 5.10
C PRO A 389 -17.43 1.41 5.49
N ASP A 390 -18.07 0.76 4.51
CA ASP A 390 -19.09 -0.29 4.70
C ASP A 390 -18.48 -1.70 4.59
N VAL A 391 -17.51 -2.01 5.47
CA VAL A 391 -16.79 -3.31 5.45
C VAL A 391 -17.22 -4.26 6.56
N ASP A 392 -18.13 -3.84 7.44
CA ASP A 392 -18.51 -4.64 8.61
C ASP A 392 -19.58 -5.70 8.27
N SER A 393 -19.16 -6.96 8.39
CA SER A 393 -20.01 -8.14 8.13
C SER A 393 -21.23 -8.32 9.06
N ILE A 394 -21.42 -7.47 10.08
CA ILE A 394 -22.36 -7.73 11.19
C ILE A 394 -23.46 -6.67 11.31
N LEU A 395 -23.20 -5.40 11.01
CA LEU A 395 -24.17 -4.31 11.16
C LEU A 395 -24.09 -3.37 9.96
N LYS A 396 -25.24 -3.08 9.36
CA LYS A 396 -25.35 -2.00 8.37
C LYS A 396 -24.99 -0.68 9.04
N LEU A 397 -24.47 0.26 8.26
CA LEU A 397 -24.22 1.64 8.71
C LEU A 397 -25.41 2.20 9.48
N SER A 398 -25.12 2.93 10.56
CA SER A 398 -26.13 3.65 11.32
C SER A 398 -26.90 4.62 10.40
N PRO A 399 -28.19 4.89 10.64
CA PRO A 399 -28.98 5.79 9.79
C PRO A 399 -28.38 7.19 9.63
N GLU A 400 -27.57 7.64 10.59
CA GLU A 400 -26.87 8.93 10.60
C GLU A 400 -25.63 8.96 9.72
N ASP A 401 -25.03 7.80 9.43
CA ASP A 401 -23.85 7.61 8.59
C ASP A 401 -24.22 7.07 7.19
N ALA A 402 -25.48 6.69 7.00
CA ALA A 402 -25.99 6.17 5.74
C ALA A 402 -25.93 7.24 4.63
N PRO A 403 -25.52 6.86 3.40
CA PRO A 403 -25.46 7.79 2.30
C PRO A 403 -26.86 8.33 1.97
N SER A 404 -26.92 9.56 1.48
CA SER A 404 -28.18 10.10 0.97
C SER A 404 -28.69 9.24 -0.21
N LYS A 405 -30.00 9.26 -0.46
CA LYS A 405 -30.60 8.48 -1.57
C LYS A 405 -29.95 8.82 -2.93
N THR A 406 -29.62 10.09 -3.15
CA THR A 406 -28.93 10.56 -4.35
C THR A 406 -27.53 9.95 -4.46
N GLU A 407 -26.75 9.99 -3.38
CA GLU A 407 -25.41 9.41 -3.35
C GLU A 407 -25.43 7.90 -3.56
N ALA A 408 -26.33 7.17 -2.89
CA ALA A 408 -26.47 5.73 -3.06
C ALA A 408 -26.80 5.35 -4.52
N THR A 409 -27.63 6.17 -5.19
CA THR A 409 -27.98 5.97 -6.61
C THR A 409 -26.77 6.25 -7.52
N ALA A 410 -26.01 7.31 -7.24
CA ALA A 410 -24.77 7.62 -7.95
C ALA A 410 -23.68 6.56 -7.73
N HIS A 411 -23.54 6.04 -6.50
CA HIS A 411 -22.63 4.93 -6.18
C HIS A 411 -22.98 3.67 -6.98
N SER A 412 -24.27 3.35 -7.10
CA SER A 412 -24.71 2.25 -7.97
C SER A 412 -24.33 2.47 -9.43
N ALA A 413 -24.41 3.71 -9.93
CA ALA A 413 -23.98 4.04 -11.29
C ALA A 413 -22.47 3.86 -11.48
N PHE A 414 -21.65 4.32 -10.54
CA PHE A 414 -20.20 4.12 -10.61
C PHE A 414 -19.79 2.64 -10.51
N LYS A 415 -20.44 1.86 -9.64
CA LYS A 415 -20.25 0.39 -9.56
C LYS A 415 -20.57 -0.29 -10.88
N LYS A 416 -21.64 0.13 -11.56
CA LYS A 416 -22.04 -0.39 -12.87
C LYS A 416 -21.00 -0.05 -13.95
N LEU A 417 -20.48 1.18 -13.96
CA LEU A 417 -19.42 1.59 -14.87
C LEU A 417 -18.14 0.76 -14.68
N LEU A 418 -17.72 0.51 -13.43
CA LEU A 418 -16.56 -0.33 -13.12
C LEU A 418 -16.79 -1.82 -13.44
N GLY A 419 -17.99 -2.34 -13.15
CA GLY A 419 -18.30 -3.76 -13.30
C GLY A 419 -18.58 -4.21 -14.73
N GLU A 420 -18.83 -3.27 -15.66
CA GLU A 420 -19.21 -3.60 -17.04
C GLU A 420 -18.08 -3.39 -18.06
N ASP A 421 -17.11 -2.51 -17.80
CA ASP A 421 -16.00 -2.23 -18.71
C ASP A 421 -14.76 -1.67 -17.99
N TRP A 422 -13.58 -1.98 -18.51
CA TRP A 422 -12.31 -1.53 -17.96
C TRP A 422 -11.91 -0.10 -18.37
N ASP A 423 -12.67 0.56 -19.25
CA ASP A 423 -12.31 1.88 -19.75
C ASP A 423 -13.45 2.91 -19.62
N TRP A 424 -14.55 2.57 -18.93
CA TRP A 424 -15.72 3.45 -18.84
C TRP A 424 -15.68 4.50 -17.73
N LEU A 425 -14.99 4.23 -16.62
CA LEU A 425 -15.01 5.15 -15.47
C LEU A 425 -14.34 6.50 -15.79
N MET A 426 -13.14 6.49 -16.38
CA MET A 426 -12.40 7.72 -16.68
C MET A 426 -13.14 8.68 -17.64
N PRO A 427 -13.64 8.24 -18.81
CA PRO A 427 -14.40 9.12 -19.70
C PRO A 427 -15.75 9.54 -19.10
N ALA A 428 -16.37 8.72 -18.25
CA ALA A 428 -17.57 9.12 -17.50
C ALA A 428 -17.27 10.29 -16.55
N VAL A 429 -16.22 10.18 -15.73
CA VAL A 429 -15.82 11.26 -14.82
C VAL A 429 -15.47 12.53 -15.59
N ARG A 430 -14.77 12.41 -16.72
CA ARG A 430 -14.49 13.54 -17.61
C ARG A 430 -15.76 14.22 -18.14
N ALA A 431 -16.81 13.46 -18.45
CA ALA A 431 -18.08 14.02 -18.89
C ALA A 431 -18.82 14.71 -17.73
N ILE A 432 -18.78 14.12 -16.53
CA ILE A 432 -19.36 14.71 -15.32
C ILE A 432 -18.68 16.03 -14.96
N ASP A 433 -17.34 16.09 -15.02
CA ASP A 433 -16.56 17.30 -14.74
C ASP A 433 -16.89 18.46 -15.69
N LYS A 434 -17.46 18.16 -16.87
CA LYS A 434 -17.93 19.15 -17.86
C LYS A 434 -19.42 19.50 -17.71
N GLY A 435 -20.14 18.90 -16.77
CA GLY A 435 -21.60 19.03 -16.64
C GLY A 435 -22.38 18.30 -17.74
N GLU A 436 -21.79 17.27 -18.35
CA GLU A 436 -22.37 16.52 -19.47
C GLU A 436 -22.78 15.10 -19.04
N ALA A 437 -23.16 14.92 -17.76
CA ALA A 437 -23.48 13.62 -17.17
C ALA A 437 -24.65 12.91 -17.88
N SER A 438 -25.63 13.64 -18.38
CA SER A 438 -26.78 13.09 -19.13
C SER A 438 -26.39 12.42 -20.45
N GLN A 439 -25.22 12.74 -21.02
CA GLN A 439 -24.74 12.22 -22.30
C GLN A 439 -23.86 10.97 -22.15
N ILE A 440 -23.69 10.43 -20.93
CA ILE A 440 -22.79 9.29 -20.67
C ILE A 440 -23.17 8.07 -21.50
N ASN A 441 -24.45 7.73 -21.59
CA ASN A 441 -24.91 6.56 -22.35
C ASN A 441 -24.49 6.65 -23.83
N GLU A 442 -24.62 7.82 -24.44
CA GLU A 442 -24.26 8.04 -25.84
C GLU A 442 -22.74 8.07 -26.03
N LYS A 443 -22.02 8.80 -25.18
CA LYS A 443 -20.56 9.00 -25.30
C LYS A 443 -19.74 7.74 -25.08
N LEU A 444 -20.20 6.84 -24.23
CA LEU A 444 -19.49 5.59 -23.93
C LEU A 444 -19.89 4.43 -24.85
N THR A 445 -20.84 4.65 -25.76
CA THR A 445 -21.26 3.62 -26.71
C THR A 445 -20.17 3.37 -27.75
N TYR A 446 -19.77 2.11 -27.92
CA TYR A 446 -18.84 1.71 -28.98
C TYR A 446 -19.25 0.38 -29.61
N LYS A 447 -18.77 0.12 -30.83
CA LYS A 447 -19.11 -1.08 -31.61
C LYS A 447 -18.08 -2.18 -31.42
N LEU A 448 -18.57 -3.40 -31.20
CA LEU A 448 -17.76 -4.61 -31.21
C LEU A 448 -18.25 -5.59 -32.29
N PRO A 449 -17.33 -6.27 -32.99
CA PRO A 449 -17.70 -7.31 -33.93
C PRO A 449 -18.20 -8.56 -33.18
N LEU A 450 -19.30 -9.13 -33.66
CA LEU A 450 -19.80 -10.44 -33.27
C LEU A 450 -19.93 -11.29 -34.54
N ASP A 451 -19.19 -12.40 -34.58
CA ASP A 451 -19.26 -13.36 -35.68
C ASP A 451 -20.49 -14.26 -35.46
N ALA A 452 -21.58 -13.94 -36.16
CA ALA A 452 -22.85 -14.67 -36.11
C ALA A 452 -23.01 -15.57 -37.35
N GLU A 453 -24.01 -16.44 -37.34
CA GLU A 453 -24.29 -17.38 -38.44
C GLU A 453 -24.52 -16.68 -39.80
N ASN A 454 -24.96 -15.43 -39.80
CA ASN A 454 -25.20 -14.60 -40.98
C ASN A 454 -24.03 -13.65 -41.35
N GLY A 455 -22.86 -13.85 -40.74
CA GLY A 455 -21.66 -13.04 -40.94
C GLY A 455 -21.33 -12.15 -39.73
N ARG A 456 -20.29 -11.33 -39.89
CA ARG A 456 -19.84 -10.40 -38.85
C ARG A 456 -20.80 -9.23 -38.73
N VAL A 457 -21.46 -9.10 -37.58
CA VAL A 457 -22.29 -7.95 -37.22
C VAL A 457 -21.53 -7.06 -36.24
N TYR A 458 -21.70 -5.74 -36.33
CA TYR A 458 -21.08 -4.78 -35.41
C TYR A 458 -22.15 -4.25 -34.45
N LEU A 459 -22.21 -4.82 -33.25
CA LEU A 459 -23.19 -4.48 -32.22
C LEU A 459 -22.64 -3.41 -31.28
N ASP A 460 -23.54 -2.56 -30.80
CA ASP A 460 -23.20 -1.50 -29.84
C ASP A 460 -23.16 -2.06 -28.40
N LYS A 461 -22.05 -1.85 -27.70
CA LYS A 461 -21.96 -2.00 -26.25
C LYS A 461 -22.12 -0.62 -25.62
N CYS A 462 -23.05 -0.50 -24.68
CA CYS A 462 -23.36 0.75 -23.99
C CYS A 462 -23.66 0.48 -22.50
N PRO A 463 -23.40 1.45 -21.59
CA PRO A 463 -23.57 1.24 -20.16
C PRO A 463 -25.03 1.15 -19.73
N ASN A 464 -26.00 1.66 -20.51
CA ASN A 464 -27.43 1.62 -20.17
C ASN A 464 -27.73 2.10 -18.74
N LEU A 465 -27.21 3.26 -18.35
CA LEU A 465 -27.58 3.91 -17.09
C LEU A 465 -29.02 4.41 -17.17
N SER A 466 -29.79 4.19 -16.10
CA SER A 466 -31.16 4.71 -16.00
C SER A 466 -31.17 6.24 -15.87
N ASP A 467 -32.26 6.89 -16.26
CA ASP A 467 -32.43 8.35 -16.10
C ASP A 467 -32.23 8.79 -14.65
N ALA A 468 -32.68 7.99 -13.68
CA ALA A 468 -32.49 8.26 -12.26
C ALA A 468 -31.01 8.20 -11.85
N GLN A 469 -30.21 7.31 -12.45
CA GLN A 469 -28.76 7.26 -12.22
C GLN A 469 -28.05 8.45 -12.88
N LEU A 470 -28.43 8.82 -14.09
CA LEU A 470 -27.87 9.99 -14.78
C LEU A 470 -28.17 11.30 -14.03
N ASP A 471 -29.39 11.49 -13.56
CA ASP A 471 -29.80 12.63 -12.72
C ASP A 471 -29.06 12.63 -11.38
N ALA A 472 -28.84 11.46 -10.77
CA ALA A 472 -28.05 11.36 -9.54
C ALA A 472 -26.58 11.74 -9.74
N LEU A 473 -25.97 11.35 -10.86
CA LEU A 473 -24.60 11.73 -11.23
C LEU A 473 -24.50 13.24 -11.48
N ASP A 474 -25.49 13.84 -12.14
CA ASP A 474 -25.54 15.29 -12.38
C ASP A 474 -25.64 16.08 -11.07
N LYS A 475 -26.50 15.63 -10.15
CA LYS A 475 -26.65 16.25 -8.81
C LYS A 475 -25.43 16.10 -7.92
N LEU A 476 -24.68 15.01 -8.05
CA LEU A 476 -23.46 14.79 -7.27
C LEU A 476 -22.34 15.72 -7.74
N GLY A 477 -22.36 16.13 -9.02
CA GLY A 477 -21.30 16.93 -9.62
C GLY A 477 -20.00 16.14 -9.75
N SER A 478 -18.87 16.86 -9.78
CA SER A 478 -17.54 16.25 -9.90
C SER A 478 -17.28 15.26 -8.75
N PRO A 479 -17.06 13.97 -9.03
CA PRO A 479 -16.83 13.00 -7.97
C PRO A 479 -15.49 13.27 -7.29
N SER A 480 -15.44 13.26 -5.95
CA SER A 480 -14.18 13.39 -5.21
C SER A 480 -13.26 12.20 -5.46
N GLN A 481 -11.94 12.43 -5.51
CA GLN A 481 -10.97 11.35 -5.66
C GLN A 481 -11.04 10.38 -4.48
N LEU A 482 -11.33 10.89 -3.28
CA LEU A 482 -11.55 10.06 -2.08
C LEU A 482 -12.71 9.07 -2.26
N ARG A 483 -13.85 9.51 -2.84
CA ARG A 483 -15.00 8.65 -3.12
C ARG A 483 -14.66 7.57 -4.14
N LEU A 484 -13.94 7.92 -5.20
CA LEU A 484 -13.49 6.94 -6.20
C LEU A 484 -12.53 5.93 -5.59
N MET A 485 -11.60 6.36 -4.73
CA MET A 485 -10.70 5.42 -4.04
C MET A 485 -11.45 4.48 -3.09
N TYR A 486 -12.48 4.97 -2.37
CA TYR A 486 -13.34 4.10 -1.56
C TYR A 486 -14.09 3.08 -2.42
N LEU A 487 -14.55 3.50 -3.60
CA LEU A 487 -15.20 2.61 -4.56
C LEU A 487 -14.24 1.52 -5.06
N ALA A 488 -12.99 1.86 -5.37
CA ALA A 488 -11.97 0.91 -5.79
C ALA A 488 -11.56 -0.08 -4.68
N GLU A 489 -11.56 0.36 -3.42
CA GLU A 489 -11.31 -0.50 -2.24
C GLU A 489 -12.55 -1.32 -1.81
N GLY A 490 -13.70 -1.13 -2.46
CA GLY A 490 -14.94 -1.83 -2.13
C GLY A 490 -15.57 -1.40 -0.80
N TRP A 491 -15.33 -0.15 -0.36
CA TRP A 491 -15.84 0.40 0.89
C TRP A 491 -17.19 1.12 0.75
N VAL A 492 -17.71 1.20 -0.47
CA VAL A 492 -18.95 1.88 -0.87
C VAL A 492 -19.81 0.90 -1.62
#